data_AF-A0A933IEQ3-F1
#
_entry.id   AF-A0A933IEQ3-F1
#
_cell.length_a   1.000
_cell.length_b   1.000
_cell.length_c   1.000
_cell.angle_alpha   90.00
_cell.angle_beta   90.00
_cell.angle_gamma   90.00
#
_symmetry.space_group_name_H-M   'P 1'
#
loop_
_entity.id
_entity.type
_entity.pdbx_description
1 polymer ?
#
loop_
_entity_poly.entity_id
_entity_poly.type
_entity_poly.pdbx_seq_one_letter_code
_entity_poly.pdbx_strand_id
1 'polypeptide(L)'
;AGTTDLPPGDPSRGEALYRQYCTVCHGATGEGDGPNAPFLEDDRPRDLTDARYMARLSDRDLAEVIRGGGAAVGRSRFMPAWGNTLSPQQVGDVVAYTRALSRQPQRPMALPADPPAAAGARLVAELGCTGCHRIGDLPSAPVAPDLSRLGAKLQRPWLDAYLQQPHRVRPAGYVPLSRSRMPDFRPSPQESRQLTAYLIRLRPEGVLPVGSVQAPAEADGSALFQRLACRACHIFAERGGQAAPDLSLVSQRLQEAWVALYLLDPQAADPRSPMPRPGIASGEASALAAYLYAGSLLSLPEGPAARDEEEATRGAATGGRTRSCPKGWAPTSPSSGTGCDRIGSPASCGSHTRSARGSGHGCQPSASPTPRWSR
;
A
#
# COMPACT_ATOMS: atom_id res chain seq x y z
N ALA A 1 -22.86 -3.47 52.40
CA ALA A 1 -21.85 -3.57 51.33
C ALA A 1 -22.15 -2.47 50.31
N GLY A 2 -21.20 -1.57 50.09
CA GLY A 2 -21.43 -0.23 49.51
C GLY A 2 -21.87 -0.23 48.04
N THR A 3 -22.89 0.58 47.76
CA THR A 3 -23.25 1.08 46.44
C THR A 3 -22.19 2.10 46.01
N THR A 4 -21.10 1.66 45.38
CA THR A 4 -20.21 2.60 44.69
C THR A 4 -20.79 2.85 43.31
N ASP A 5 -21.56 3.93 43.19
CA ASP A 5 -21.78 4.59 41.90
C ASP A 5 -20.43 4.81 41.24
N LEU A 6 -20.32 4.49 39.94
CA LEU A 6 -19.12 4.83 39.20
C LEU A 6 -18.95 6.35 39.22
N PRO A 7 -17.72 6.85 39.42
CA PRO A 7 -17.48 8.27 39.29
C PRO A 7 -17.82 8.72 37.85
N PRO A 8 -18.32 9.95 37.66
CA PRO A 8 -18.61 10.47 36.32
C PRO A 8 -17.37 10.37 35.43
N GLY A 9 -17.55 9.77 34.26
CA GLY A 9 -16.47 9.58 33.28
C GLY A 9 -16.34 10.75 32.31
N ASP A 10 -15.12 10.98 31.84
CA ASP A 10 -14.80 11.89 30.75
C ASP A 10 -14.53 11.10 29.45
N PRO A 11 -15.32 11.31 28.39
CA PRO A 11 -15.17 10.57 27.15
C PRO A 11 -13.83 10.83 26.44
N SER A 12 -13.19 11.99 26.59
CA SER A 12 -11.89 12.27 25.97
C SER A 12 -10.76 11.51 26.66
N ARG A 13 -10.81 11.36 27.98
CA ARG A 13 -9.88 10.47 28.71
C ARG A 13 -10.16 9.01 28.41
N GLY A 14 -11.45 8.65 28.32
CA GLY A 14 -11.90 7.31 27.96
C GLY A 14 -11.44 6.88 26.58
N GLU A 15 -11.42 7.80 25.61
CA GLU A 15 -10.93 7.54 24.25
C GLU A 15 -9.47 7.10 24.25
N ALA A 16 -8.60 7.78 25.00
CA ALA A 16 -7.18 7.43 25.08
C ALA A 16 -6.98 6.01 25.64
N LEU A 17 -7.71 5.67 26.69
CA LEU A 17 -7.68 4.34 27.31
C LEU A 17 -8.26 3.26 26.38
N TYR A 18 -9.38 3.56 25.73
CA TYR A 18 -10.01 2.66 24.76
C TYR A 18 -9.06 2.36 23.59
N ARG A 19 -8.40 3.40 23.05
CA ARG A 19 -7.40 3.27 21.99
C ARG A 19 -6.27 2.33 22.38
N GLN A 20 -5.81 2.41 23.62
CA GLN A 20 -4.71 1.63 24.14
C GLN A 20 -5.08 0.16 24.44
N TYR A 21 -6.26 -0.09 25.00
CA TYR A 21 -6.59 -1.41 25.56
C TYR A 21 -7.68 -2.17 24.79
N CYS A 22 -8.57 -1.48 24.09
CA CYS A 22 -9.81 -2.07 23.59
C CYS A 22 -9.82 -2.29 22.07
N THR A 23 -9.13 -1.44 21.31
CA THR A 23 -9.18 -1.42 19.83
C THR A 23 -8.71 -2.69 19.16
N VAL A 24 -7.79 -3.44 19.81
CA VAL A 24 -7.26 -4.70 19.28
C VAL A 24 -8.36 -5.74 19.01
N CYS A 25 -9.46 -5.68 19.75
CA CYS A 25 -10.63 -6.55 19.58
C CYS A 25 -11.86 -5.76 19.12
N HIS A 26 -12.19 -4.65 19.80
CA HIS A 26 -13.42 -3.90 19.53
C HIS A 26 -13.32 -2.94 18.34
N GLY A 27 -12.14 -2.80 17.73
CA GLY A 27 -11.92 -1.86 16.62
C GLY A 27 -11.83 -0.41 17.08
N ALA A 28 -11.32 0.45 16.20
CA ALA A 28 -11.17 1.88 16.48
C ALA A 28 -12.53 2.60 16.56
N THR A 29 -13.50 2.15 15.77
CA THR A 29 -14.87 2.67 15.71
C THR A 29 -15.79 2.04 16.76
N GLY A 30 -15.41 0.90 17.34
CA GLY A 30 -16.24 0.16 18.29
C GLY A 30 -17.12 -0.91 17.66
N GLU A 31 -17.01 -1.18 16.37
CA GLU A 31 -17.89 -2.10 15.64
C GLU A 31 -17.60 -3.59 15.92
N GLY A 32 -16.59 -3.88 16.73
CA GLY A 32 -16.19 -5.26 17.01
C GLY A 32 -15.32 -5.88 15.91
N ASP A 33 -14.68 -5.03 15.11
CA ASP A 33 -13.91 -5.35 13.91
C ASP A 33 -12.39 -5.18 14.10
N GLY A 34 -11.92 -5.20 15.36
CA GLY A 34 -10.49 -5.09 15.67
C GLY A 34 -9.67 -6.21 15.02
N PRO A 35 -8.34 -6.05 14.89
CA PRO A 35 -7.47 -7.01 14.21
C PRO A 35 -7.57 -8.44 14.74
N ASN A 36 -7.95 -8.62 16.01
CA ASN A 36 -8.16 -9.94 16.58
C ASN A 36 -9.56 -10.53 16.32
N ALA A 37 -10.55 -9.72 15.94
CA ALA A 37 -11.94 -10.15 15.80
C ALA A 37 -12.15 -11.29 14.79
N PRO A 38 -11.48 -11.34 13.61
CA PRO A 38 -11.65 -12.47 12.69
C PRO A 38 -11.20 -13.82 13.26
N PHE A 39 -10.31 -13.82 14.25
CA PHE A 39 -9.75 -15.03 14.87
C PHE A 39 -10.57 -15.52 16.06
N LEU A 40 -11.67 -14.83 16.41
CA LEU A 40 -12.52 -15.16 17.56
C LEU A 40 -13.82 -15.88 17.15
N GLU A 41 -14.01 -16.20 15.87
CA GLU A 41 -15.16 -16.98 15.34
C GLU A 41 -16.52 -16.57 15.96
N ASP A 42 -17.16 -17.45 16.74
CA ASP A 42 -18.47 -17.20 17.38
C ASP A 42 -18.38 -16.31 18.64
N ASP A 43 -17.18 -16.09 19.17
CA ASP A 43 -16.87 -15.29 20.36
C ASP A 43 -16.46 -13.84 20.03
N ARG A 44 -16.86 -13.36 18.84
CA ARG A 44 -16.50 -12.03 18.34
C ARG A 44 -16.94 -10.89 19.27
N PRO A 45 -16.14 -9.82 19.36
CA PRO A 45 -16.49 -8.65 20.16
C PRO A 45 -17.80 -8.04 19.65
N ARG A 46 -18.63 -7.57 20.59
CA ARG A 46 -19.89 -6.93 20.26
C ARG A 46 -19.65 -5.56 19.61
N ASP A 47 -20.50 -5.21 18.66
CA ASP A 47 -20.64 -3.84 18.15
C ASP A 47 -21.12 -2.90 19.28
N LEU A 48 -20.23 -2.04 19.73
CA LEU A 48 -20.43 -1.01 20.76
C LEU A 48 -21.12 0.25 20.19
N THR A 49 -21.29 0.34 18.87
CA THR A 49 -22.00 1.43 18.20
C THR A 49 -23.50 1.16 18.07
N ASP A 50 -23.95 -0.09 18.28
CA ASP A 50 -25.37 -0.46 18.28
C ASP A 50 -26.13 0.24 19.43
N ALA A 51 -26.72 1.39 19.10
CA ALA A 51 -27.46 2.23 20.02
C ALA A 51 -28.61 1.48 20.72
N ARG A 52 -29.28 0.55 20.01
CA ARG A 52 -30.40 -0.22 20.58
C ARG A 52 -29.91 -1.27 21.57
N TYR A 53 -28.78 -1.91 21.28
CA TYR A 53 -28.14 -2.81 22.23
C TYR A 53 -27.65 -2.05 23.46
N MET A 54 -26.90 -0.97 23.24
CA MET A 54 -26.27 -0.20 24.30
C MET A 54 -27.32 0.46 25.21
N ALA A 55 -28.47 0.89 24.69
CA ALA A 55 -29.57 1.43 25.50
C ALA A 55 -30.12 0.45 26.56
N ARG A 56 -29.90 -0.86 26.40
CA ARG A 56 -30.36 -1.88 27.37
C ARG A 56 -29.37 -2.13 28.51
N LEU A 57 -28.14 -1.67 28.38
CA LEU A 57 -27.12 -1.83 29.40
C LEU A 57 -27.09 -0.57 30.26
N SER A 58 -26.89 -0.72 31.57
CA SER A 58 -26.56 0.37 32.48
C SER A 58 -25.05 0.65 32.49
N ASP A 59 -24.64 1.82 32.98
CA ASP A 59 -23.20 2.14 33.11
C ASP A 59 -22.50 1.20 34.09
N ARG A 60 -23.24 0.70 35.09
CA ARG A 60 -22.79 -0.34 36.00
C ARG A 60 -22.52 -1.65 35.27
N ASP A 61 -23.41 -2.07 34.37
CA ASP A 61 -23.22 -3.31 33.60
C ASP A 61 -21.95 -3.20 32.74
N LEU A 62 -21.77 -2.08 32.04
CA LEU A 62 -20.57 -1.83 31.23
C LEU A 62 -19.29 -1.86 32.07
N ALA A 63 -19.31 -1.22 33.24
CA ALA A 63 -18.18 -1.23 34.16
C ALA A 63 -17.91 -2.62 34.77
N GLU A 64 -18.92 -3.45 34.96
CA GLU A 64 -18.78 -4.82 35.41
C GLU A 64 -18.09 -5.67 34.35
N VAL A 65 -18.49 -5.56 33.09
CA VAL A 65 -17.81 -6.23 31.97
C VAL A 65 -16.37 -5.74 31.81
N ILE A 66 -16.12 -4.43 31.88
CA ILE A 66 -14.76 -3.89 31.74
C ILE A 66 -13.85 -4.37 32.88
N ARG A 67 -14.33 -4.35 34.13
CA ARG A 67 -13.51 -4.76 35.28
C ARG A 67 -13.30 -6.27 35.32
N GLY A 68 -14.35 -7.05 35.10
CA GLY A 68 -14.35 -8.50 35.26
C GLY A 68 -14.06 -9.30 33.98
N GLY A 69 -14.04 -8.64 32.82
CA GLY A 69 -13.96 -9.29 31.52
C GLY A 69 -15.28 -9.95 31.13
N GLY A 70 -15.31 -10.58 29.96
CA GLY A 70 -16.52 -11.22 29.45
C GLY A 70 -16.95 -12.43 30.30
N ALA A 71 -16.00 -13.19 30.84
CA ALA A 71 -16.28 -14.36 31.68
C ALA A 71 -17.07 -14.01 32.96
N ALA A 72 -16.82 -12.83 33.57
CA ALA A 72 -17.52 -12.40 34.78
C ALA A 72 -19.03 -12.19 34.58
N VAL A 73 -19.46 -11.99 33.33
CA VAL A 73 -20.88 -11.79 32.97
C VAL A 73 -21.42 -12.89 32.06
N GLY A 74 -20.77 -14.06 32.04
CA GLY A 74 -21.19 -15.21 31.23
C GLY A 74 -21.09 -14.95 29.71
N ARG A 75 -20.11 -14.15 29.28
CA ARG A 75 -19.80 -13.83 27.88
C ARG A 75 -18.41 -14.33 27.47
N SER A 76 -17.95 -13.92 26.30
CA SER A 76 -16.66 -14.34 25.71
C SER A 76 -15.51 -14.31 26.72
N ARG A 77 -14.87 -15.47 26.89
CA ARG A 77 -13.67 -15.63 27.74
C ARG A 77 -12.45 -14.85 27.24
N PHE A 78 -12.50 -14.39 26.00
CA PHE A 78 -11.41 -13.64 25.37
C PHE A 78 -11.44 -12.15 25.68
N MET A 79 -12.53 -11.62 26.23
CA MET A 79 -12.55 -10.26 26.75
C MET A 79 -11.88 -10.26 28.13
N PRO A 80 -10.67 -9.69 28.26
CA PRO A 80 -9.90 -9.75 29.50
C PRO A 80 -10.48 -8.84 30.59
N ALA A 81 -10.17 -9.16 31.84
CA ALA A 81 -10.51 -8.36 33.01
C ALA A 81 -9.53 -7.19 33.17
N TRP A 82 -10.04 -5.95 33.25
CA TRP A 82 -9.21 -4.75 33.39
C TRP A 82 -9.22 -4.14 34.79
N GLY A 83 -9.93 -4.73 35.76
CA GLY A 83 -10.09 -4.16 37.10
C GLY A 83 -8.80 -4.00 37.92
N ASN A 84 -7.74 -4.74 37.57
CA ASN A 84 -6.41 -4.61 38.20
C ASN A 84 -5.47 -3.66 37.43
N THR A 85 -5.88 -3.22 36.24
CA THR A 85 -5.09 -2.37 35.34
C THR A 85 -5.63 -0.94 35.31
N LEU A 86 -6.96 -0.79 35.35
CA LEU A 86 -7.65 0.49 35.30
C LEU A 86 -8.23 0.82 36.67
N SER A 87 -7.94 2.03 37.15
CA SER A 87 -8.59 2.59 38.35
C SER A 87 -10.10 2.77 38.14
N PRO A 88 -10.90 2.88 39.22
CA PRO A 88 -12.34 3.12 39.12
C PRO A 88 -12.71 4.35 38.26
N GLN A 89 -11.91 5.43 38.32
CA GLN A 89 -12.10 6.61 37.47
C GLN A 89 -11.85 6.30 36.00
N GLN A 90 -10.77 5.57 35.69
CA GLN A 90 -10.45 5.18 34.32
C GLN A 90 -11.50 4.24 33.72
N VAL A 91 -12.09 3.34 34.53
CA VAL A 91 -13.24 2.53 34.11
C VAL A 91 -14.44 3.43 33.81
N GLY A 92 -14.73 4.43 34.66
CA GLY A 92 -15.77 5.41 34.41
C GLY A 92 -15.55 6.19 33.10
N ASP A 93 -14.32 6.64 32.86
CA ASP A 93 -13.92 7.34 31.63
C ASP A 93 -14.15 6.44 30.39
N VAL A 94 -13.73 5.17 30.41
CA VAL A 94 -13.97 4.22 29.32
C VAL A 94 -15.47 3.98 29.09
N VAL A 95 -16.27 3.82 30.15
CA VAL A 95 -17.72 3.71 30.04
C VAL A 95 -18.32 4.93 29.36
N ALA A 96 -17.91 6.14 29.75
CA ALA A 96 -18.37 7.39 29.13
C ALA A 96 -18.03 7.45 27.63
N TYR A 97 -16.84 6.99 27.24
CA TYR A 97 -16.45 6.92 25.83
C TYR A 97 -17.23 5.84 25.06
N THR A 98 -17.39 4.63 25.59
CA THR A 98 -18.20 3.57 24.97
C THR A 98 -19.65 4.01 24.76
N ARG A 99 -20.21 4.80 25.69
CA ARG A 99 -21.52 5.44 25.52
C ARG A 99 -21.53 6.52 24.45
N ALA A 100 -20.43 7.26 24.28
CA ALA A 100 -20.30 8.22 23.21
C ALA A 100 -20.29 7.52 21.84
N LEU A 101 -19.63 6.36 21.71
CA LEU A 101 -19.64 5.56 20.48
C LEU A 101 -21.07 5.18 20.05
N SER A 102 -21.92 4.76 20.99
CA SER A 102 -23.30 4.37 20.69
C SER A 102 -24.27 5.53 20.45
N ARG A 103 -23.85 6.77 20.75
CA ARG A 103 -24.66 7.99 20.58
C ARG A 103 -24.23 8.82 19.38
N GLN A 104 -23.08 8.52 18.78
CA GLN A 104 -22.73 9.12 17.51
C GLN A 104 -23.62 8.47 16.44
N PRO A 105 -24.48 9.23 15.73
CA PRO A 105 -24.95 8.76 14.43
C PRO A 105 -23.68 8.59 13.62
N GLN A 106 -23.25 7.33 13.38
CA GLN A 106 -21.95 6.94 12.79
C GLN A 106 -21.27 8.16 12.23
N ARG A 107 -20.39 8.83 13.01
CA ARG A 107 -19.83 10.12 12.60
C ARG A 107 -19.28 9.85 11.22
N PRO A 108 -19.91 10.35 10.13
CA PRO A 108 -19.32 10.19 8.84
C PRO A 108 -18.07 11.02 9.04
N MET A 109 -16.91 10.37 9.11
CA MET A 109 -15.60 11.01 8.95
C MET A 109 -15.84 12.11 7.94
N ALA A 110 -15.88 13.39 8.34
CA ALA A 110 -16.61 14.42 7.61
C ALA A 110 -16.23 14.30 6.13
N LEU A 111 -17.10 13.60 5.37
CA LEU A 111 -16.61 13.02 4.13
C LEU A 111 -16.35 14.22 3.25
N PRO A 112 -15.20 14.28 2.56
CA PRO A 112 -14.97 15.35 1.62
C PRO A 112 -16.23 15.57 0.78
N ALA A 113 -16.70 16.82 0.66
CA ALA A 113 -17.90 17.10 -0.12
C ALA A 113 -17.76 16.63 -1.59
N ASP A 114 -16.52 16.45 -2.05
CA ASP A 114 -16.16 15.84 -3.32
C ASP A 114 -16.41 14.30 -3.32
N PRO A 115 -17.34 13.78 -4.14
CA PRO A 115 -17.74 12.37 -4.10
C PRO A 115 -16.59 11.35 -4.30
N PRO A 116 -15.62 11.56 -5.21
CA PRO A 116 -14.45 10.70 -5.33
C PRO A 116 -13.61 10.65 -4.05
N ALA A 117 -13.36 11.79 -3.40
CA ALA A 117 -12.60 11.84 -2.16
C ALA A 117 -13.38 11.25 -0.97
N ALA A 118 -14.72 11.39 -0.93
CA ALA A 118 -15.56 10.68 0.04
C ALA A 118 -15.46 9.15 -0.10
N ALA A 119 -15.52 8.65 -1.34
CA ALA A 119 -15.33 7.22 -1.60
C ALA A 119 -13.91 6.75 -1.20
N GLY A 120 -12.88 7.54 -1.52
CA GLY A 120 -11.51 7.24 -1.13
C GLY A 120 -11.30 7.16 0.38
N ALA A 121 -11.97 8.03 1.12
CA ALA A 121 -11.90 8.02 2.57
C ALA A 121 -12.52 6.72 3.14
N ARG A 122 -13.64 6.25 2.58
CA ARG A 122 -14.22 4.94 2.96
C ARG A 122 -13.27 3.78 2.67
N LEU A 123 -12.65 3.78 1.49
CA LEU A 123 -11.64 2.77 1.13
C LEU A 123 -10.44 2.77 2.08
N VAL A 124 -10.02 3.92 2.60
CA VAL A 124 -8.95 3.99 3.61
C VAL A 124 -9.31 3.23 4.89
N ALA A 125 -10.58 3.27 5.30
CA ALA A 125 -11.09 2.52 6.45
C ALA A 125 -11.23 1.03 6.11
N GLU A 126 -11.89 0.70 4.99
CA GLU A 126 -12.17 -0.67 4.54
C GLU A 126 -10.89 -1.48 4.29
N LEU A 127 -9.87 -0.85 3.70
CA LEU A 127 -8.56 -1.47 3.44
C LEU A 127 -7.63 -1.43 4.67
N GLY A 128 -8.08 -0.86 5.80
CA GLY A 128 -7.32 -0.82 7.05
C GLY A 128 -6.01 -0.03 6.97
N CYS A 129 -5.94 1.03 6.15
CA CYS A 129 -4.69 1.75 5.90
C CYS A 129 -4.09 2.34 7.18
N THR A 130 -4.93 2.74 8.14
CA THR A 130 -4.53 3.32 9.44
C THR A 130 -3.88 2.30 10.39
N GLY A 131 -4.00 1.00 10.10
CA GLY A 131 -3.30 -0.06 10.82
C GLY A 131 -1.78 0.04 10.66
N CYS A 132 -1.30 0.62 9.55
CA CYS A 132 0.12 0.80 9.28
C CYS A 132 0.52 2.27 9.16
N HIS A 133 -0.34 3.11 8.60
CA HIS A 133 -0.05 4.51 8.30
C HIS A 133 -0.72 5.46 9.29
N ARG A 134 -0.05 6.59 9.58
CA ARG A 134 -0.75 7.76 10.13
C ARG A 134 -1.40 8.53 9.00
N ILE A 135 -2.68 8.86 9.11
CA ILE A 135 -3.46 9.51 8.06
C ILE A 135 -4.27 10.65 8.69
N GLY A 136 -3.71 11.86 8.68
CA GLY A 136 -4.32 13.01 9.37
C GLY A 136 -4.47 12.73 10.87
N ASP A 137 -5.61 13.12 11.42
CA ASP A 137 -5.95 12.89 12.83
C ASP A 137 -6.60 11.53 13.09
N LEU A 138 -6.63 10.65 12.09
CA LEU A 138 -7.20 9.31 12.25
C LEU A 138 -6.37 8.50 13.28
N PRO A 139 -7.05 7.76 14.18
CA PRO A 139 -6.36 6.84 15.09
C PRO A 139 -5.48 5.88 14.29
N SER A 140 -4.22 5.71 14.71
CA SER A 140 -3.24 4.87 14.01
C SER A 140 -2.19 4.32 14.99
N ALA A 141 -1.64 3.15 14.67
CA ALA A 141 -0.48 2.56 15.34
C ALA A 141 0.67 2.40 14.31
N PRO A 142 1.30 3.51 13.87
CA PRO A 142 1.96 3.53 12.57
C PRO A 142 3.33 2.84 12.58
N VAL A 143 3.44 1.73 11.84
CA VAL A 143 4.70 1.05 11.49
C VAL A 143 5.22 1.42 10.08
N ALA A 144 4.49 2.28 9.38
CA ALA A 144 4.77 2.76 8.03
C ALA A 144 4.91 4.30 7.97
N PRO A 145 5.25 4.89 6.80
CA PRO A 145 5.36 6.33 6.65
C PRO A 145 4.08 7.10 7.00
N ASP A 146 4.23 8.30 7.54
CA ASP A 146 3.14 9.23 7.78
C ASP A 146 2.60 9.78 6.45
N LEU A 147 1.28 9.67 6.25
CA LEU A 147 0.59 10.10 5.04
C LEU A 147 -0.17 11.43 5.20
N SER A 148 -0.12 12.04 6.37
CA SER A 148 -0.89 13.25 6.72
C SER A 148 -0.50 14.49 5.91
N ARG A 149 0.62 14.43 5.17
CA ARG A 149 1.13 15.49 4.30
C ARG A 149 1.31 15.06 2.85
N LEU A 150 0.69 13.95 2.44
CA LEU A 150 0.86 13.40 1.08
C LEU A 150 0.56 14.42 -0.02
N GLY A 151 -0.47 15.24 0.18
CA GLY A 151 -0.92 16.26 -0.76
C GLY A 151 0.11 17.35 -1.07
N ALA A 152 1.07 17.59 -0.17
CA ALA A 152 2.18 18.51 -0.40
C ALA A 152 3.43 17.81 -0.97
N LYS A 153 3.51 16.48 -0.84
CA LYS A 153 4.73 15.69 -1.08
C LYS A 153 4.75 14.98 -2.42
N LEU A 154 3.67 14.29 -2.76
CA LEU A 154 3.62 13.39 -3.92
C LEU A 154 2.89 14.04 -5.09
N GLN A 155 3.24 13.61 -6.30
CA GLN A 155 2.42 13.90 -7.47
C GLN A 155 1.23 12.96 -7.55
N ARG A 156 0.10 13.49 -8.00
CA ARG A 156 -1.15 12.73 -8.15
C ARG A 156 -1.00 11.52 -9.10
N PRO A 157 -0.40 11.65 -10.30
CA PRO A 157 -0.26 10.52 -11.22
C PRO A 157 0.59 9.39 -10.64
N TRP A 158 1.66 9.74 -9.91
CA TRP A 158 2.52 8.76 -9.28
C TRP A 158 1.81 8.01 -8.14
N LEU A 159 1.05 8.72 -7.30
CA LEU A 159 0.30 8.08 -6.21
C LEU A 159 -0.73 7.09 -6.75
N ASP A 160 -1.45 7.46 -7.81
CA ASP A 160 -2.43 6.58 -8.46
C ASP A 160 -1.77 5.32 -9.07
N ALA A 161 -0.62 5.48 -9.73
CA ALA A 161 0.13 4.33 -10.24
C ALA A 161 0.71 3.46 -9.12
N TYR A 162 1.19 4.08 -8.04
CA TYR A 162 1.78 3.37 -6.90
C TYR A 162 0.75 2.52 -6.14
N LEU A 163 -0.47 3.03 -5.95
CA LEU A 163 -1.54 2.28 -5.27
C LEU A 163 -2.01 1.06 -6.07
N GLN A 164 -1.92 1.12 -7.41
CA GLN A 164 -2.21 -0.02 -8.27
C GLN A 164 -1.09 -1.06 -8.28
N GLN A 165 0.18 -0.63 -8.14
CA GLN A 165 1.34 -1.51 -8.19
C GLN A 165 2.41 -1.07 -7.16
N PRO A 166 2.19 -1.38 -5.86
CA PRO A 166 3.10 -0.96 -4.81
C PRO A 166 4.44 -1.68 -4.94
N HIS A 167 5.51 -0.90 -5.05
CA HIS A 167 6.88 -1.40 -5.11
C HIS A 167 7.76 -0.73 -4.04
N ARG A 168 8.97 -1.25 -3.88
CA ARG A 168 9.91 -0.76 -2.86
C ARG A 168 10.54 0.56 -3.33
N VAL A 169 10.14 1.67 -2.71
CA VAL A 169 10.74 3.01 -2.96
C VAL A 169 12.10 3.18 -2.29
N ARG A 170 12.32 2.52 -1.14
CA ARG A 170 13.58 2.56 -0.39
C ARG A 170 14.24 1.18 -0.44
N PRO A 171 15.30 0.97 -1.24
CA PRO A 171 15.97 -0.33 -1.35
C PRO A 171 16.35 -0.93 0.00
N ALA A 172 16.80 -0.09 0.94
CA ALA A 172 17.18 -0.47 2.31
C ALA A 172 16.02 -0.58 3.33
N GLY A 173 14.76 -0.33 2.95
CA GLY A 173 13.58 -0.36 3.85
C GLY A 173 13.26 0.97 4.53
N TYR A 174 12.29 0.96 5.46
CA TYR A 174 11.92 2.13 6.27
C TYR A 174 12.65 2.10 7.62
N VAL A 175 13.00 3.27 8.16
CA VAL A 175 13.82 3.38 9.39
C VAL A 175 12.97 3.12 10.65
N PRO A 176 13.49 2.39 11.66
CA PRO A 176 14.82 1.80 11.76
C PRO A 176 14.78 0.30 11.48
N LEU A 177 14.67 -0.11 10.20
CA LEU A 177 14.74 -1.51 9.70
C LEU A 177 13.40 -2.21 9.51
N SER A 178 12.31 -1.48 9.28
CA SER A 178 11.11 -2.14 8.78
C SER A 178 11.37 -2.53 7.31
N ARG A 179 11.59 -3.83 7.09
CA ARG A 179 11.46 -4.48 5.77
C ARG A 179 10.01 -4.45 5.29
N SER A 180 9.10 -3.84 6.06
CA SER A 180 7.70 -3.65 5.77
C SER A 180 7.52 -3.16 4.35
N ARG A 181 6.86 -4.00 3.56
CA ARG A 181 6.39 -3.68 2.23
C ARG A 181 4.92 -3.33 2.35
N MET A 182 4.49 -2.26 1.69
CA MET A 182 3.07 -2.01 1.53
C MET A 182 2.45 -3.22 0.82
N PRO A 183 1.39 -3.84 1.38
CA PRO A 183 0.69 -4.92 0.70
C PRO A 183 0.13 -4.47 -0.64
N ASP A 184 0.02 -5.40 -1.57
CA ASP A 184 -0.77 -5.21 -2.79
C ASP A 184 -2.24 -5.50 -2.47
N PHE A 185 -3.03 -4.43 -2.29
CA PHE A 185 -4.47 -4.49 -2.02
C PHE A 185 -5.29 -4.74 -3.30
N ARG A 186 -4.65 -4.72 -4.47
CA ARG A 186 -5.30 -4.88 -5.79
C ARG A 186 -6.56 -4.03 -5.99
N PRO A 187 -6.52 -2.71 -5.68
CA PRO A 187 -7.66 -1.85 -5.94
C PRO A 187 -7.93 -1.78 -7.44
N SER A 188 -9.19 -1.69 -7.83
CA SER A 188 -9.57 -1.34 -9.19
C SER A 188 -9.04 0.05 -9.57
N PRO A 189 -8.91 0.36 -10.88
CA PRO A 189 -8.50 1.69 -11.31
C PRO A 189 -9.39 2.80 -10.76
N GLN A 190 -10.67 2.53 -10.52
CA GLN A 190 -11.59 3.50 -9.93
C GLN A 190 -11.30 3.71 -8.43
N GLU A 191 -11.12 2.63 -7.68
CA GLU A 191 -10.78 2.70 -6.24
C GLU A 191 -9.43 3.40 -6.02
N SER A 192 -8.43 3.12 -6.86
CA SER A 192 -7.14 3.82 -6.82
C SER A 192 -7.28 5.33 -7.02
N ARG A 193 -8.11 5.74 -7.99
CA ARG A 193 -8.40 7.17 -8.23
C ARG A 193 -9.15 7.81 -7.05
N GLN A 194 -10.05 7.08 -6.41
CA GLN A 194 -10.78 7.53 -5.22
C GLN A 194 -9.84 7.68 -4.02
N LEU A 195 -9.05 6.65 -3.70
CA LEU A 195 -8.00 6.69 -2.68
C LEU A 195 -7.05 7.88 -2.91
N THR A 196 -6.59 8.05 -4.15
CA THR A 196 -5.74 9.18 -4.55
C THR A 196 -6.44 10.52 -4.34
N ALA A 197 -7.73 10.64 -4.70
CA ALA A 197 -8.52 11.85 -4.51
C ALA A 197 -8.65 12.24 -3.03
N TYR A 198 -8.75 11.27 -2.12
CA TYR A 198 -8.74 11.52 -0.68
C TYR A 198 -7.34 11.89 -0.18
N LEU A 199 -6.34 11.03 -0.43
CA LEU A 199 -5.00 11.16 0.12
C LEU A 199 -4.27 12.44 -0.34
N ILE A 200 -4.52 12.90 -1.57
CA ILE A 200 -3.91 14.15 -2.07
C ILE A 200 -4.47 15.40 -1.39
N ARG A 201 -5.61 15.28 -0.67
CA ARG A 201 -6.16 16.37 0.14
C ARG A 201 -5.53 16.45 1.53
N LEU A 202 -4.73 15.46 1.93
CA LEU A 202 -3.97 15.48 3.18
C LEU A 202 -2.79 16.44 3.04
N ARG A 203 -3.10 17.73 3.17
CA ARG A 203 -2.17 18.86 3.15
C ARG A 203 -2.54 19.79 4.30
N PRO A 204 -1.67 19.99 5.31
CA PRO A 204 -1.92 21.01 6.32
C PRO A 204 -1.98 22.38 5.65
N GLU A 205 -2.89 23.25 6.11
CA GLU A 205 -2.92 24.64 5.65
C GLU A 205 -1.57 25.33 5.93
N GLY A 206 -1.13 26.19 5.01
CA GLY A 206 0.17 26.88 5.11
C GLY A 206 1.39 26.06 4.69
N VAL A 207 1.24 24.76 4.36
CA VAL A 207 2.35 23.94 3.84
C VAL A 207 2.36 24.00 2.30
N LEU A 208 3.19 24.92 1.82
CA LEU A 208 3.65 25.21 0.45
C LEU A 208 2.63 25.45 -0.67
N PRO A 209 2.81 26.52 -1.48
CA PRO A 209 2.17 26.65 -2.76
C PRO A 209 2.68 25.58 -3.73
N VAL A 210 1.78 25.06 -4.56
CA VAL A 210 2.10 24.25 -5.74
C VAL A 210 2.75 25.20 -6.74
N GLY A 211 4.06 25.11 -6.95
CA GLY A 211 4.79 25.95 -7.90
C GLY A 211 6.30 25.77 -7.78
N SER A 212 7.02 25.96 -8.89
CA SER A 212 8.47 25.96 -8.92
C SER A 212 8.98 27.11 -8.05
N VAL A 213 9.79 26.80 -7.04
CA VAL A 213 10.53 27.86 -6.34
C VAL A 213 11.56 28.35 -7.34
N GLN A 214 11.42 29.58 -7.81
CA GLN A 214 12.37 30.17 -8.77
C GLN A 214 13.74 30.22 -8.11
N ALA A 215 14.65 29.38 -8.60
CA ALA A 215 16.03 29.41 -8.17
C ALA A 215 16.64 30.79 -8.50
N PRO A 216 17.47 31.37 -7.61
CA PRO A 216 18.29 32.51 -7.99
C PRO A 216 19.11 32.15 -9.22
N ALA A 217 19.28 33.08 -10.16
CA ALA A 217 20.00 32.85 -11.40
C ALA A 217 21.46 32.38 -11.18
N GLU A 218 22.04 32.69 -10.02
CA GLU A 218 23.44 32.35 -9.70
C GLU A 218 23.66 30.98 -9.03
N ALA A 219 22.62 30.29 -8.57
CA ALA A 219 22.79 29.04 -7.82
C ALA A 219 22.90 27.83 -8.77
N ASP A 220 24.10 27.22 -8.84
CA ASP A 220 24.35 26.02 -9.65
C ASP A 220 23.98 24.73 -8.87
N GLY A 221 22.79 24.19 -9.13
CA GLY A 221 22.31 22.95 -8.53
C GLY A 221 23.18 21.72 -8.82
N SER A 222 23.85 21.67 -9.97
CA SER A 222 24.77 20.57 -10.32
C SER A 222 26.05 20.63 -9.48
N ALA A 223 26.62 21.83 -9.32
CA ALA A 223 27.78 22.04 -8.45
C ALA A 223 27.45 21.73 -6.99
N LEU A 224 26.26 22.12 -6.50
CA LEU A 224 25.78 21.76 -5.16
C LEU A 224 25.65 20.24 -4.99
N PHE A 225 25.06 19.54 -5.96
CA PHE A 225 24.89 18.09 -5.93
C PHE A 225 26.23 17.34 -5.79
N GLN A 226 27.27 17.85 -6.46
CA GLN A 226 28.64 17.31 -6.38
C GLN A 226 29.30 17.67 -5.05
N ARG A 227 29.26 18.94 -4.64
CA ARG A 227 29.86 19.45 -3.39
C ARG A 227 29.30 18.77 -2.14
N LEU A 228 27.99 18.51 -2.13
CA LEU A 228 27.30 17.81 -1.04
C LEU A 228 27.43 16.29 -1.12
N ALA A 229 28.17 15.77 -2.11
CA ALA A 229 28.40 14.35 -2.33
C ALA A 229 27.11 13.51 -2.34
N CYS A 230 26.03 14.01 -2.96
CA CYS A 230 24.72 13.34 -2.92
C CYS A 230 24.78 11.90 -3.45
N ARG A 231 25.67 11.63 -4.43
CA ARG A 231 25.91 10.31 -5.02
C ARG A 231 26.50 9.28 -4.04
N ALA A 232 27.06 9.72 -2.90
CA ALA A 232 27.54 8.79 -1.88
C ALA A 232 26.42 7.91 -1.33
N CYS A 233 25.19 8.43 -1.29
CA CYS A 233 24.02 7.70 -0.78
C CYS A 233 22.94 7.44 -1.82
N HIS A 234 22.78 8.31 -2.82
CA HIS A 234 21.71 8.25 -3.81
C HIS A 234 22.19 7.78 -5.18
N ILE A 235 21.36 6.98 -5.86
CA ILE A 235 21.44 6.79 -7.31
C ILE A 235 20.84 8.05 -7.99
N PHE A 236 21.49 8.50 -9.05
CA PHE A 236 20.98 9.55 -9.93
C PHE A 236 21.57 9.39 -11.34
N ALA A 237 20.75 9.30 -12.39
CA ALA A 237 21.21 9.00 -13.73
C ALA A 237 22.13 7.74 -13.73
N GLU A 238 21.59 6.64 -13.17
CA GLU A 238 22.19 5.30 -13.13
C GLU A 238 23.48 5.12 -12.33
N ARG A 239 23.98 6.17 -11.66
CA ARG A 239 25.22 6.11 -10.86
C ARG A 239 24.98 6.52 -9.41
N GLY A 240 25.75 5.97 -8.47
CA GLY A 240 25.75 6.37 -7.06
C GLY A 240 25.46 5.22 -6.09
N GLY A 241 25.22 5.56 -4.82
CA GLY A 241 24.97 4.62 -3.73
C GLY A 241 23.51 4.18 -3.61
N GLN A 242 23.28 3.01 -2.99
CA GLN A 242 21.93 2.45 -2.76
C GLN A 242 21.42 2.61 -1.31
N ALA A 243 22.15 3.38 -0.50
CA ALA A 243 21.78 3.62 0.90
C ALA A 243 20.50 4.48 1.02
N ALA A 244 20.21 5.30 0.01
CA ALA A 244 19.06 6.20 -0.04
C ALA A 244 18.22 5.99 -1.32
N PRO A 245 17.03 6.60 -1.45
CA PRO A 245 16.17 6.45 -2.63
C PRO A 245 16.85 6.88 -3.94
N ASP A 246 16.51 6.22 -5.04
CA ASP A 246 16.89 6.68 -6.38
C ASP A 246 16.22 8.02 -6.70
N LEU A 247 17.03 8.99 -7.14
CA LEU A 247 16.59 10.35 -7.49
C LEU A 247 16.31 10.51 -8.99
N SER A 248 16.54 9.49 -9.81
CA SER A 248 16.36 9.55 -11.27
C SER A 248 14.91 9.75 -11.70
N LEU A 249 13.94 9.41 -10.83
CA LEU A 249 12.50 9.59 -11.06
C LEU A 249 11.87 10.61 -10.10
N VAL A 250 12.67 11.54 -9.56
CA VAL A 250 12.18 12.52 -8.58
C VAL A 250 11.06 13.39 -9.15
N SER A 251 11.14 13.78 -10.42
CA SER A 251 10.17 14.66 -11.09
C SER A 251 8.89 13.95 -11.50
N GLN A 252 8.82 12.63 -11.34
CA GLN A 252 7.58 11.88 -11.48
C GLN A 252 6.92 11.69 -10.12
N ARG A 253 7.73 11.50 -9.06
CA ARG A 253 7.24 11.08 -7.75
C ARG A 253 6.90 12.22 -6.81
N LEU A 254 7.80 13.19 -6.67
CA LEU A 254 7.70 14.25 -5.67
C LEU A 254 7.15 15.53 -6.31
N GLN A 255 6.69 16.47 -5.49
CA GLN A 255 6.48 17.86 -5.91
C GLN A 255 7.79 18.65 -5.76
N GLU A 256 8.05 19.62 -6.65
CA GLU A 256 9.36 20.29 -6.70
C GLU A 256 9.61 21.12 -5.44
N ALA A 257 8.59 21.87 -5.04
CA ALA A 257 8.59 22.65 -3.81
C ALA A 257 8.83 21.75 -2.57
N TRP A 258 8.31 20.51 -2.57
CA TRP A 258 8.59 19.55 -1.50
C TRP A 258 10.06 19.14 -1.47
N VAL A 259 10.69 18.94 -2.63
CA VAL A 259 12.12 18.61 -2.70
C VAL A 259 12.95 19.75 -2.13
N ALA A 260 12.67 20.99 -2.52
CA ALA A 260 13.36 22.16 -1.98
C ALA A 260 13.19 22.27 -0.45
N LEU A 261 11.98 22.10 0.09
CA LEU A 261 11.77 22.10 1.54
C LEU A 261 12.48 20.94 2.25
N TYR A 262 12.44 19.74 1.67
CA TYR A 262 13.07 18.57 2.27
C TYR A 262 14.59 18.74 2.33
N LEU A 263 15.20 19.39 1.34
CA LEU A 263 16.64 19.71 1.32
C LEU A 263 17.04 20.72 2.41
N LEU A 264 16.13 21.59 2.86
CA LEU A 264 16.41 22.54 3.94
C LEU A 264 16.54 21.85 5.30
N ASP A 265 15.58 21.00 5.65
CA ASP A 265 15.60 20.25 6.91
C ASP A 265 14.86 18.91 6.79
N PRO A 266 15.59 17.83 6.42
CA PRO A 266 15.01 16.49 6.31
C PRO A 266 14.37 16.00 7.61
N GLN A 267 14.94 16.36 8.77
CA GLN A 267 14.47 15.94 10.10
C GLN A 267 13.22 16.70 10.54
N ALA A 268 13.04 17.96 10.13
CA ALA A 268 11.78 18.67 10.34
C ALA A 268 10.63 18.08 9.50
N ALA A 269 10.94 17.57 8.29
CA ALA A 269 9.97 16.92 7.42
C ALA A 269 9.63 15.49 7.88
N ASP A 270 10.62 14.71 8.31
CA ASP A 270 10.48 13.37 8.92
C ASP A 270 11.53 13.22 10.04
N PRO A 271 11.14 13.25 11.33
CA PRO A 271 12.08 13.12 12.46
C PRO A 271 12.92 11.85 12.45
N ARG A 272 12.52 10.83 11.68
CA ARG A 272 13.24 9.56 11.51
C ARG A 272 14.16 9.56 10.28
N SER A 273 14.27 10.67 9.55
CA SER A 273 15.08 10.76 8.34
C SER A 273 16.57 10.55 8.65
N PRO A 274 17.22 9.57 7.99
CA PRO A 274 18.66 9.37 8.10
C PRO A 274 19.45 10.31 7.17
N MET A 275 18.78 11.07 6.30
CA MET A 275 19.45 12.02 5.40
C MET A 275 19.96 13.20 6.21
N PRO A 276 21.27 13.51 6.19
CA PRO A 276 21.84 14.60 6.99
C PRO A 276 21.33 15.96 6.50
N ARG A 277 21.29 16.95 7.41
CA ARG A 277 21.04 18.34 7.05
C ARG A 277 22.21 18.87 6.23
N PRO A 278 22.00 19.31 4.97
CA PRO A 278 23.10 19.77 4.12
C PRO A 278 23.60 21.18 4.49
N GLY A 279 22.84 21.95 5.27
CA GLY A 279 23.24 23.29 5.72
C GLY A 279 23.27 24.33 4.59
N ILE A 280 22.29 24.27 3.68
CA ILE A 280 22.18 25.16 2.51
C ILE A 280 21.07 26.19 2.68
N ALA A 281 21.19 27.32 1.98
CA ALA A 281 20.17 28.36 1.93
C ALA A 281 18.96 27.95 1.07
N SER A 282 17.83 28.65 1.22
CA SER A 282 16.60 28.40 0.44
C SER A 282 16.80 28.52 -1.07
N GLY A 283 17.62 29.49 -1.51
CA GLY A 283 17.98 29.64 -2.92
C GLY A 283 18.77 28.44 -3.46
N GLU A 284 19.74 27.94 -2.69
CA GLU A 284 20.53 26.75 -3.04
C GLU A 284 19.67 25.48 -3.05
N ALA A 285 18.76 25.32 -2.09
CA ALA A 285 17.82 24.20 -2.04
C ALA A 285 16.90 24.19 -3.27
N SER A 286 16.48 25.36 -3.73
CA SER A 286 15.65 25.52 -4.93
C SER A 286 16.43 25.19 -6.20
N ALA A 287 17.67 25.66 -6.33
CA ALA A 287 18.54 25.32 -7.45
C ALA A 287 18.87 23.82 -7.52
N LEU A 288 19.16 23.20 -6.37
CA LEU A 288 19.40 21.76 -6.29
C LEU A 288 18.13 20.97 -6.63
N ALA A 289 16.96 21.40 -6.16
CA ALA A 289 15.68 20.79 -6.56
C ALA A 289 15.47 20.89 -8.08
N ALA A 290 15.65 22.07 -8.68
CA ALA A 290 15.51 22.28 -10.12
C ALA A 290 16.46 21.38 -10.94
N TYR A 291 17.72 21.25 -10.51
CA TYR A 291 18.69 20.35 -11.13
C TYR A 291 18.24 18.88 -11.10
N LEU A 292 17.78 18.41 -9.94
CA LEU A 292 17.26 17.04 -9.79
C LEU A 292 16.02 16.81 -10.67
N TYR A 293 15.16 17.82 -10.81
CA TYR A 293 13.98 17.78 -11.68
C TYR A 293 14.34 17.69 -13.15
N ALA A 294 15.23 18.57 -13.62
CA ALA A 294 15.69 18.59 -15.00
C ALA A 294 16.39 17.27 -15.37
N GLY A 295 17.28 16.77 -14.52
CA GLY A 295 17.98 15.50 -14.77
C GLY A 295 17.05 14.27 -14.78
N SER A 296 15.93 14.33 -14.05
CA SER A 296 14.91 13.28 -14.08
C SER A 296 14.14 13.25 -15.41
N LEU A 297 13.89 14.41 -16.03
CA LEU A 297 13.29 14.49 -17.36
C LEU A 297 14.20 13.94 -18.46
N LEU A 298 15.53 14.11 -18.31
CA LEU A 298 16.53 13.55 -19.22
C LEU A 298 16.72 12.03 -19.04
N SER A 299 16.31 11.48 -17.90
CA SER A 299 16.40 10.04 -17.59
C SER A 299 15.12 9.28 -17.92
N LEU A 300 14.08 9.97 -18.42
CA LEU A 300 12.91 9.30 -18.97
C LEU A 300 13.33 8.54 -20.23
N PRO A 301 13.01 7.24 -20.37
CA PRO A 301 12.98 6.68 -21.71
C PRO A 301 12.02 7.55 -22.52
N GLU A 302 12.39 7.91 -23.75
CA GLU A 302 11.43 8.48 -24.69
C GLU A 302 10.20 7.58 -24.61
N GLY A 303 9.04 8.14 -24.21
CA GLY A 303 7.77 7.41 -24.29
C GLY A 303 7.59 6.89 -25.71
N PRO A 304 6.67 5.95 -25.96
CA PRO A 304 6.43 5.43 -27.31
C PRO A 304 5.87 6.55 -28.20
N ALA A 305 6.74 7.40 -28.70
CA ALA A 305 6.53 8.37 -29.73
C ALA A 305 7.09 7.73 -31.00
N ALA A 306 6.18 7.33 -31.87
CA ALA A 306 6.44 7.16 -33.30
C ALA A 306 7.52 6.14 -33.70
N ARG A 307 7.48 4.91 -33.17
CA ARG A 307 8.12 3.75 -33.84
C ARG A 307 7.16 2.75 -34.48
N ASP A 308 5.84 2.95 -34.33
CA ASP A 308 4.86 1.96 -34.81
C ASP A 308 4.21 2.29 -36.16
N GLU A 309 4.60 3.35 -36.86
CA GLU A 309 4.06 3.66 -38.21
C GLU A 309 5.08 3.56 -39.35
N GLU A 310 6.39 3.66 -39.09
CA GLU A 310 7.41 3.53 -40.14
C GLU A 310 7.90 2.08 -40.34
N GLU A 311 7.71 1.19 -39.37
CA GLU A 311 8.04 -0.24 -39.52
C GLU A 311 6.88 -1.04 -40.17
N ALA A 312 5.63 -0.56 -40.05
CA ALA A 312 4.46 -1.11 -40.74
C ALA A 312 4.41 -0.74 -42.24
N THR A 313 5.09 0.33 -42.66
CA THR A 313 5.17 0.77 -44.07
C THR A 313 6.50 0.42 -44.75
N ARG A 314 7.55 0.09 -43.99
CA ARG A 314 8.80 -0.48 -44.54
C ARG A 314 8.83 -2.01 -44.63
N GLY A 315 7.88 -2.72 -44.00
CA GLY A 315 7.69 -4.17 -44.16
C GLY A 315 6.98 -4.60 -45.45
N ALA A 316 6.45 -3.66 -46.25
CA ALA A 316 5.68 -3.96 -47.47
C ALA A 316 6.45 -3.72 -48.78
N ALA A 317 7.75 -3.36 -48.74
CA ALA A 317 8.51 -3.04 -49.94
C ALA A 317 10.00 -3.42 -49.85
N THR A 318 10.33 -4.67 -49.47
CA THR A 318 11.59 -5.30 -49.91
C THR A 318 11.36 -6.77 -50.23
N GLY A 319 11.61 -7.13 -51.48
CA GLY A 319 11.31 -8.43 -52.04
C GLY A 319 11.99 -9.63 -51.35
N GLY A 320 11.20 -10.69 -51.25
CA GLY A 320 11.55 -12.05 -51.62
C GLY A 320 12.95 -12.57 -51.30
N ARG A 321 13.01 -13.47 -50.30
CA ARG A 321 13.73 -14.75 -50.45
C ARG A 321 12.84 -15.88 -49.93
N THR A 322 11.82 -16.23 -50.72
CA THR A 322 11.21 -17.55 -50.63
C THR A 322 12.28 -18.57 -51.01
N ARG A 323 12.70 -19.42 -50.06
CA ARG A 323 13.49 -20.61 -50.40
C ARG A 323 12.58 -21.54 -51.20
N SER A 324 12.69 -21.49 -52.52
CA SER A 324 11.96 -22.38 -53.41
C SER A 324 12.33 -23.83 -53.10
N CYS A 325 11.34 -24.70 -52.89
CA CYS A 325 11.60 -26.14 -52.79
C CYS A 325 12.21 -26.64 -54.10
N PRO A 326 13.17 -27.60 -54.06
CA PRO A 326 13.69 -28.23 -55.27
C PRO A 326 12.58 -28.89 -56.09
N LYS A 327 12.75 -28.99 -57.42
CA LYS A 327 11.77 -29.63 -58.31
C LYS A 327 11.42 -31.05 -57.81
N GLY A 328 10.12 -31.30 -57.59
CA GLY A 328 9.59 -32.57 -57.08
C GLY A 328 9.24 -32.59 -55.58
N TRP A 329 9.22 -31.44 -54.90
CA TRP A 329 8.90 -31.32 -53.47
C TRP A 329 7.90 -30.17 -53.21
N ALA A 330 6.97 -30.34 -52.25
CA ALA A 330 5.96 -29.37 -51.84
C ALA A 330 6.17 -28.89 -50.38
N PRO A 331 5.79 -27.63 -50.05
CA PRO A 331 5.87 -27.12 -48.68
C PRO A 331 4.82 -27.76 -47.76
N THR A 332 5.16 -27.97 -46.49
CA THR A 332 4.25 -28.49 -45.46
C THR A 332 3.48 -27.37 -44.74
N SER A 333 2.26 -27.66 -44.29
CA SER A 333 1.33 -26.69 -43.66
C SER A 333 1.87 -26.04 -42.38
N PRO A 334 1.40 -24.82 -42.01
CA PRO A 334 2.18 -23.87 -41.21
C PRO A 334 2.15 -24.08 -39.68
N SER A 335 1.60 -25.18 -39.16
CA SER A 335 1.50 -25.37 -37.70
C SER A 335 2.78 -25.93 -37.05
N SER A 336 3.85 -26.20 -37.80
CA SER A 336 5.14 -26.58 -37.23
C SER A 336 6.27 -26.40 -38.25
N GLY A 337 7.08 -25.34 -38.14
CA GLY A 337 8.44 -25.21 -38.72
C GLY A 337 8.64 -25.51 -40.22
N THR A 338 9.07 -24.50 -40.99
CA THR A 338 9.31 -24.60 -42.46
C THR A 338 10.15 -25.82 -42.89
N GLY A 339 9.54 -26.75 -43.66
CA GLY A 339 10.18 -27.87 -44.37
C GLY A 339 9.47 -28.19 -45.70
N CYS A 340 10.13 -28.93 -46.60
CA CYS A 340 9.57 -29.41 -47.88
C CYS A 340 9.50 -30.95 -47.87
N ASP A 341 8.46 -31.55 -48.47
CA ASP A 341 8.27 -33.01 -48.64
C ASP A 341 8.22 -33.43 -50.12
N ARG A 342 8.69 -34.65 -50.45
CA ARG A 342 8.83 -35.15 -51.84
C ARG A 342 7.51 -35.67 -52.43
N ILE A 343 7.21 -35.31 -53.67
CA ILE A 343 5.97 -35.68 -54.38
C ILE A 343 6.15 -36.98 -55.18
N GLY A 344 5.45 -38.06 -54.78
CA GLY A 344 4.92 -39.11 -55.68
C GLY A 344 5.58 -40.50 -55.72
N SER A 345 4.93 -41.50 -55.11
CA SER A 345 4.46 -42.76 -55.76
C SER A 345 3.60 -43.61 -54.80
N PRO A 346 2.64 -44.41 -55.31
CA PRO A 346 1.32 -44.52 -54.70
C PRO A 346 1.06 -45.85 -54.00
N ALA A 347 0.26 -45.80 -52.94
CA ALA A 347 -0.61 -46.84 -52.39
C ALA A 347 -0.93 -46.41 -50.95
N SER A 348 -2.10 -46.58 -50.37
CA SER A 348 -3.44 -46.99 -50.75
C SER A 348 -4.18 -47.06 -49.40
N CYS A 349 -5.51 -47.01 -49.44
CA CYS A 349 -6.41 -47.42 -48.37
C CYS A 349 -6.37 -46.57 -47.08
N GLY A 350 -7.44 -45.87 -46.75
CA GLY A 350 -8.71 -46.50 -46.41
C GLY A 350 -8.69 -46.71 -44.89
N SER A 351 -9.33 -45.84 -44.13
CA SER A 351 -10.76 -45.89 -43.81
C SER A 351 -10.97 -46.45 -42.41
N HIS A 352 -12.07 -46.00 -41.80
CA HIS A 352 -12.78 -46.60 -40.67
C HIS A 352 -12.23 -46.29 -39.26
N THR A 353 -12.93 -45.41 -38.53
CA THR A 353 -14.03 -45.68 -37.56
C THR A 353 -13.47 -45.87 -36.16
N ARG A 354 -13.73 -44.95 -35.22
CA ARG A 354 -14.94 -44.81 -34.39
C ARG A 354 -14.92 -45.75 -33.18
N SER A 355 -15.23 -45.14 -32.03
CA SER A 355 -15.68 -45.74 -30.76
C SER A 355 -14.55 -46.22 -29.84
N ALA A 356 -14.28 -45.59 -28.69
CA ALA A 356 -15.14 -45.29 -27.53
C ALA A 356 -15.55 -46.53 -26.72
N ARG A 357 -15.27 -46.43 -25.40
CA ARG A 357 -15.53 -47.33 -24.26
C ARG A 357 -14.51 -48.47 -24.15
N GLY A 358 -13.91 -48.79 -23.01
CA GLY A 358 -14.11 -48.36 -21.63
C GLY A 358 -13.78 -49.56 -20.72
N SER A 359 -12.95 -49.31 -19.71
CA SER A 359 -12.83 -50.08 -18.45
C SER A 359 -12.00 -51.38 -18.42
N GLY A 360 -10.93 -51.35 -17.60
CA GLY A 360 -10.65 -52.42 -16.62
C GLY A 360 -9.45 -53.32 -16.89
N HIS A 361 -8.39 -53.15 -16.08
CA HIS A 361 -7.74 -54.18 -15.25
C HIS A 361 -6.21 -54.02 -15.12
N GLY A 362 -5.82 -53.59 -13.92
CA GLY A 362 -4.71 -54.04 -13.07
C GLY A 362 -3.44 -54.63 -13.70
N CYS A 363 -2.31 -53.99 -13.39
CA CYS A 363 -1.08 -54.65 -12.93
C CYS A 363 -0.18 -53.62 -12.20
N GLN A 364 -0.08 -53.73 -10.88
CA GLN A 364 1.09 -53.35 -10.07
C GLN A 364 1.97 -54.62 -9.94
N PRO A 365 3.30 -54.58 -9.69
CA PRO A 365 3.91 -53.81 -8.57
C PRO A 365 5.36 -53.27 -8.71
N SER A 366 5.73 -52.54 -7.65
CA SER A 366 7.03 -52.37 -6.96
C SER A 366 8.25 -51.87 -7.76
N ALA A 367 8.74 -50.65 -7.55
CA ALA A 367 9.42 -50.08 -6.36
C ALA A 367 10.93 -50.39 -6.29
N SER A 368 11.67 -49.30 -6.12
CA SER A 368 13.12 -49.04 -6.23
C SER A 368 14.03 -49.85 -5.29
N PRO A 369 15.35 -49.69 -5.45
CA PRO A 369 16.11 -49.22 -4.29
C PRO A 369 17.17 -48.14 -4.61
N THR A 370 17.28 -47.18 -3.68
CA THR A 370 18.39 -46.24 -3.50
C THR A 370 19.53 -46.87 -2.68
N PRO A 371 20.81 -46.50 -2.87
CA PRO A 371 21.89 -46.97 -2.01
C PRO A 371 22.17 -46.03 -0.83
N ARG A 372 22.43 -46.65 0.32
CA ARG A 372 22.90 -46.07 1.59
C ARG A 372 24.44 -46.14 1.60
N TRP A 373 25.10 -45.06 2.02
CA TRP A 373 26.51 -45.11 2.42
C TRP A 373 26.61 -44.87 3.92
N SER A 374 27.45 -45.68 4.56
CA SER A 374 27.90 -45.55 5.95
C SER A 374 29.37 -45.94 6.00
N ARG A 375 30.17 -45.13 6.70
CA ARG A 375 31.00 -45.55 7.82
C ARG A 375 31.28 -44.36 8.72
#